data_AF-A0A7C4DDS7-F1
#
_entry.id   AF-A0A7C4DDS7-F1
#
_cell.length_a   1.000
_cell.length_b   1.000
_cell.length_c   1.000
_cell.angle_alpha   90.00
_cell.angle_beta   90.00
_cell.angle_gamma   90.00
#
_symmetry.space_group_name_H-M   'P 1'
#
loop_
_entity.id
_entity.type
_entity.pdbx_description
1 polymer ?
#
loop_
_entity_poly.entity_id
_entity_poly.type
_entity_poly.pdbx_seq_one_letter_code
_entity_poly.pdbx_strand_id
1 'polypeptide(L)'
;VAALALKSLAYKREGLRLSSHEELWEYVSKLVEETHDEELGRLWRSVSSMHVNFYEGWATEKHVKGVIEDTESFIEKVKKLLSSIEKTYT
;
A
#
# COMPACT_ATOMS: atom_id res chain seq x y z
N VAL A 1 2.56 -8.61 2.07
CA VAL A 1 3.71 -7.68 2.26
C VAL A 1 3.28 -6.22 2.21
N ALA A 2 2.59 -5.75 1.17
CA ALA A 2 2.13 -4.35 1.06
C ALA A 2 1.33 -3.84 2.28
N ALA A 3 0.36 -4.61 2.78
CA ALA A 3 -0.40 -4.24 3.98
C ALA A 3 0.48 -4.04 5.23
N LEU A 4 1.53 -4.85 5.40
CA LEU A 4 2.46 -4.70 6.51
C LEU A 4 3.33 -3.44 6.34
N ALA A 5 3.79 -3.16 5.13
CA ALA A 5 4.53 -1.92 4.83
C ALA A 5 3.67 -0.68 5.17
N LEU A 6 2.39 -0.69 4.79
CA LEU A 6 1.46 0.39 5.10
C LEU A 6 1.22 0.54 6.60
N LYS A 7 1.01 -0.58 7.32
CA LYS A 7 0.88 -0.60 8.79
C LYS A 7 2.12 -0.02 9.48
N SER A 8 3.32 -0.40 9.03
CA SER A 8 4.58 0.14 9.55
C SER A 8 4.71 1.64 9.32
N LEU A 9 4.34 2.12 8.12
CA LEU A 9 4.33 3.56 7.81
C LEU A 9 3.36 4.32 8.73
N ALA A 10 2.12 3.84 8.86
CA ALA A 10 1.09 4.46 9.70
C ALA A 10 1.52 4.52 11.17
N TYR A 11 2.08 3.42 11.68
CA TYR A 11 2.59 3.37 13.05
C TYR A 11 3.77 4.33 13.26
N LYS A 12 4.70 4.41 12.30
CA LYS A 12 5.88 5.27 12.42
C LYS A 12 5.54 6.77 12.30
N ARG A 13 4.60 7.14 11.41
CA ARG A 13 4.18 8.53 11.19
C ARG A 13 3.28 9.06 12.30
N GLU A 14 2.32 8.23 12.72
CA GLU A 14 1.15 8.71 13.46
C GLU A 14 0.83 7.87 14.69
N GLY A 15 1.59 6.80 14.97
CA GLY A 15 1.31 5.87 16.07
C GLY A 15 0.07 5.00 15.84
N LEU A 16 -0.53 5.03 14.64
CA LEU A 16 -1.75 4.30 14.32
C LEU A 16 -1.48 2.81 14.10
N ARG A 17 -2.37 1.96 14.63
CA ARG A 17 -2.33 0.50 14.46
C ARG A 17 -3.48 0.04 13.56
N LEU A 18 -3.27 0.09 12.24
CA LEU A 18 -4.27 -0.36 11.28
C LEU A 18 -4.50 -1.88 11.40
N SER A 19 -5.75 -2.26 11.63
CA SER A 19 -6.21 -3.58 12.02
C SER A 19 -7.20 -4.19 11.03
N SER A 20 -7.96 -3.38 10.30
CA SER A 20 -8.97 -3.82 9.33
C SER A 20 -8.59 -3.52 7.88
N HIS A 21 -9.31 -4.12 6.92
CA HIS A 21 -9.14 -3.78 5.50
C HIS A 21 -9.59 -2.34 5.23
N GLU A 22 -10.71 -1.92 5.81
CA GLU A 22 -11.24 -0.56 5.70
C GLU A 22 -10.22 0.49 6.13
N GLU A 23 -9.59 0.30 7.30
CA GLU A 23 -8.55 1.21 7.81
C GLU A 23 -7.35 1.30 6.85
N LEU A 24 -6.99 0.22 6.15
CA LEU A 24 -5.93 0.26 5.14
C LEU A 24 -6.35 1.09 3.93
N TRP A 25 -7.61 0.98 3.49
CA TRP A 25 -8.13 1.76 2.37
C TRP A 25 -8.22 3.25 2.71
N GLU A 26 -8.77 3.58 3.87
CA GLU A 26 -8.83 4.96 4.36
C GLU A 26 -7.43 5.56 4.48
N TYR A 27 -6.47 4.80 4.98
CA TYR A 27 -5.09 5.28 5.10
C TYR A 27 -4.45 5.52 3.74
N VAL A 28 -4.66 4.64 2.74
CA VAL A 28 -4.17 4.91 1.38
C VAL A 28 -4.83 6.15 0.77
N SER A 29 -6.13 6.35 0.94
CA SER A 29 -6.83 7.56 0.48
C SER A 29 -6.22 8.82 1.07
N LYS A 30 -5.95 8.81 2.39
CA LYS A 30 -5.24 9.89 3.07
C LYS A 30 -3.85 10.12 2.46
N LEU A 31 -3.08 9.07 2.18
CA LEU A 31 -1.76 9.23 1.55
C LEU A 31 -1.87 9.85 0.15
N VAL A 32 -2.88 9.47 -0.63
CA VAL A 32 -3.13 10.07 -1.96
C VAL A 32 -3.40 11.56 -1.83
N GLU A 33 -4.26 11.97 -0.89
CA GLU A 33 -4.57 13.39 -0.63
C GLU A 33 -3.33 14.18 -0.18
N GLU A 34 -2.54 13.64 0.75
CA GLU A 34 -1.33 14.30 1.27
C GLU A 34 -0.24 14.47 0.20
N THR A 35 -0.02 13.42 -0.59
CA THR A 35 1.10 13.36 -1.55
C THR A 35 0.72 13.84 -2.95
N HIS A 36 -0.57 13.97 -3.23
CA HIS A 36 -1.13 14.18 -4.57
C HIS A 36 -0.70 13.10 -5.58
N ASP A 37 -0.32 11.91 -5.10
CA ASP A 37 0.13 10.78 -5.91
C ASP A 37 -1.00 9.76 -6.09
N GLU A 38 -1.83 9.99 -7.11
CA GLU A 38 -2.93 9.10 -7.51
C GLU A 38 -2.48 7.66 -7.84
N GLU A 39 -1.19 7.45 -8.10
CA GLU A 39 -0.66 6.12 -8.36
C GLU A 39 -0.74 5.21 -7.13
N LEU A 40 -0.61 5.76 -5.92
CA LEU A 40 -0.78 5.00 -4.67
C LEU A 40 -2.14 4.31 -4.61
N GLY A 41 -3.21 5.03 -4.93
CA GLY A 41 -4.58 4.49 -4.95
C GLY A 41 -4.81 3.49 -6.08
N ARG A 42 -4.18 3.67 -7.25
CA ARG A 42 -4.23 2.68 -8.35
C ARG A 42 -3.52 1.38 -7.99
N LEU A 43 -2.30 1.48 -7.47
CA LEU A 43 -1.51 0.33 -7.06
C LEU A 43 -2.18 -0.42 -5.91
N TRP A 44 -2.70 0.28 -4.90
CA TRP A 44 -3.41 -0.37 -3.79
C TRP A 44 -4.65 -1.15 -4.24
N ARG A 45 -5.42 -0.62 -5.21
CA ARG A 45 -6.54 -1.34 -5.82
C ARG A 45 -6.08 -2.64 -6.50
N SER A 46 -5.00 -2.57 -7.25
CA SER A 46 -4.40 -3.73 -7.92
C SER A 46 -3.97 -4.79 -6.91
N VAL A 47 -3.18 -4.39 -5.90
CA VAL A 47 -2.72 -5.27 -4.82
C VAL A 47 -3.89 -5.89 -4.04
N SER A 48 -4.91 -5.08 -3.70
CA SER A 48 -6.08 -5.52 -2.94
C SER A 48 -6.93 -6.54 -3.72
N SER A 49 -6.90 -6.50 -5.05
CA SER A 49 -7.63 -7.48 -5.87
C SER A 49 -7.13 -8.91 -5.66
N MET A 50 -5.87 -9.11 -5.24
CA MET A 50 -5.32 -10.45 -4.97
C MET A 50 -5.92 -11.09 -3.72
N HIS A 51 -6.44 -10.30 -2.77
CA HIS A 51 -7.17 -10.86 -1.64
C HIS A 51 -8.47 -11.52 -2.11
N VAL A 52 -9.20 -10.90 -3.04
CA VAL A 52 -10.42 -11.50 -3.64
C VAL A 52 -10.05 -12.71 -4.50
N ASN A 53 -9.05 -12.56 -5.38
CA ASN A 53 -8.64 -13.63 -6.29
C ASN A 53 -8.06 -14.85 -5.57
N PHE A 54 -7.55 -14.72 -4.35
CA PHE A 54 -7.13 -15.86 -3.54
C PHE A 54 -8.29 -16.83 -3.23
N TYR A 55 -9.50 -16.31 -3.01
CA TYR A 55 -10.69 -17.13 -2.75
C TYR A 55 -11.36 -17.59 -4.04
N GLU A 56 -11.38 -16.73 -5.05
CA GLU A 56 -12.17 -16.96 -6.26
C GLU A 56 -11.42 -17.67 -7.39
N GLY A 57 -10.07 -17.56 -7.42
CA GLY A 57 -9.25 -18.19 -8.44
C GLY A 57 -9.41 -17.62 -9.85
N TRP A 58 -9.94 -16.39 -10.00
CA TRP A 58 -10.16 -15.79 -11.32
C TRP A 58 -8.89 -15.24 -11.99
N ALA A 59 -7.85 -14.94 -11.22
CA ALA A 59 -6.62 -14.36 -11.74
C ALA A 59 -5.84 -15.35 -12.61
N THR A 60 -5.44 -14.89 -13.80
CA THR A 60 -4.49 -15.63 -14.65
C THR A 60 -3.07 -15.42 -14.14
N GLU A 61 -2.13 -16.27 -14.58
CA GLU A 61 -0.70 -16.08 -14.30
C GLU A 61 -0.22 -14.68 -14.71
N LYS A 62 -0.71 -14.17 -15.85
CA LYS A 62 -0.40 -12.81 -16.33
C LYS A 62 -0.89 -11.74 -15.36
N HIS A 63 -2.09 -11.90 -14.79
CA HIS A 63 -2.61 -10.97 -13.78
C HIS A 63 -1.74 -11.00 -12.52
N VAL A 64 -1.36 -12.19 -12.03
CA VAL A 64 -0.52 -12.33 -10.84
C VAL A 64 0.84 -11.66 -11.04
N LYS A 65 1.48 -11.87 -12.20
CA LYS A 65 2.76 -11.21 -12.52
C LYS A 65 2.65 -9.69 -12.54
N GLY A 66 1.62 -9.14 -13.17
CA GLY A 66 1.38 -7.69 -13.16
C GLY A 66 1.17 -7.14 -11.75
N VAL A 67 0.41 -7.84 -10.90
CA VAL A 67 0.18 -7.37 -9.53
C VAL A 67 1.45 -7.47 -8.66
N ILE A 68 2.38 -8.38 -8.96
CA ILE A 68 3.69 -8.41 -8.30
C ILE A 68 4.46 -7.11 -8.60
N GLU A 69 4.52 -6.70 -9.87
CA GLU A 69 5.18 -5.44 -10.28
C GLU A 69 4.51 -4.22 -9.62
N ASP A 70 3.17 -4.22 -9.55
CA ASP A 70 2.42 -3.16 -8.85
C ASP A 70 2.71 -3.16 -7.34
N THR A 71 2.83 -4.35 -6.73
CA THR A 71 3.15 -4.50 -5.31
C THR A 71 4.54 -3.94 -4.99
N GLU A 72 5.52 -4.22 -5.84
CA GLU A 72 6.89 -3.69 -5.70
C GLU A 72 6.89 -2.16 -5.81
N SER A 73 6.21 -1.63 -6.82
CA SER A 73 6.07 -0.18 -7.04
C SER A 73 5.39 0.51 -5.85
N PHE A 74 4.34 -0.10 -5.29
CA PHE A 74 3.66 0.41 -4.11
C PHE A 74 4.59 0.45 -2.88
N ILE A 75 5.32 -0.63 -2.64
CA ILE A 75 6.26 -0.73 -1.51
C ILE A 75 7.36 0.33 -1.64
N GLU A 76 7.91 0.55 -2.83
CA GLU A 76 8.95 1.56 -3.04
C GLU A 76 8.45 2.98 -2.77
N LYS A 77 7.20 3.30 -3.13
CA LYS A 77 6.59 4.58 -2.76
C LYS A 77 6.41 4.71 -1.25
N VAL A 78 5.89 3.67 -0.58
CA VAL A 78 5.75 3.63 0.89
C VAL A 78 7.10 3.78 1.59
N LYS A 79 8.17 3.14 1.10
CA LYS A 79 9.53 3.31 1.62
C LYS A 79 10.06 4.72 1.46
N LYS A 80 9.81 5.37 0.31
CA LYS A 80 10.20 6.77 0.10
C LYS A 80 9.54 7.68 1.14
N LEU A 81 8.24 7.48 1.39
CA LEU A 81 7.50 8.18 2.46
C LEU A 81 8.05 7.86 3.85
N LEU A 82 8.51 6.64 4.09
CA LEU A 82 9.15 6.29 5.35
C LEU A 82 10.49 7.03 5.54
N SER A 83 11.32 7.04 4.50
CA SER A 83 12.66 7.65 4.52
C SER A 83 12.64 9.18 4.63
N SER A 84 11.59 9.85 4.12
CA SER A 84 11.44 11.30 4.26
C SER A 84 11.20 11.70 5.71
N ILE A 85 10.51 10.86 6.49
CA ILE A 85 10.28 11.07 7.92
C ILE A 85 11.60 10.97 8.68
N GLU A 86 12.40 9.94 8.43
CA GLU A 86 13.66 9.71 9.16
C GLU A 86 14.62 10.89 9.02
N LYS A 87 14.69 11.50 7.82
CA LYS A 87 15.51 12.68 7.56
C LYS A 87 15.07 13.95 8.30
N THR A 88 13.84 13.99 8.81
CA THR A 88 13.30 15.17 9.53
C THR A 88 13.72 15.18 11.00
N TYR A 89 14.25 14.06 11.52
CA TYR A 89 14.66 13.88 12.92
C TYR A 89 16.19 13.75 13.12
N THR A 90 16.99 13.98 12.08
CA THR A 90 18.46 14.09 12.10
C THR A 90 18.87 15.47 11.67
#